data_AF-A0A4V6RQR5-F1
#
_entry.id   AF-A0A4V6RQR5-F1
#
_cell.length_a   1.000
_cell.length_b   1.000
_cell.length_c   1.000
_cell.angle_alpha   90.00
_cell.angle_beta   90.00
_cell.angle_gamma   90.00
#
_symmetry.space_group_name_H-M   'P 1'
#
loop_
_entity.id
_entity.type
_entity.pdbx_description
1 polymer ?
#
loop_
_entity_poly.entity_id
_entity_poly.type
_entity_poly.pdbx_seq_one_letter_code
_entity_poly.pdbx_strand_id
1 'polypeptide(L)'
;MDPSIVQKYGPGMSFYLAKTKRSLSQKMETQVLLSVRDYSTTLQALHASNDDLQEKMSKLRSNTLRLELDLMKLQRQAKSFRTECLGTWQADVLTRLIEVVYERHRWKMPGRLTPGGYPTGDRDTLSTLYAVAARKIKKETLKRSFGLPVQYYEALQKYDEVSP
;
A
#
# COMPACT_ATOMS: atom_id res chain seq x y z
N MET A 1 31.56 80.96 34.90
CA MET A 1 32.10 80.57 33.58
C MET A 1 31.71 81.66 32.62
N ASP A 2 32.69 82.37 32.06
CA ASP A 2 32.45 83.52 31.18
C ASP A 2 31.80 83.03 29.86
N PRO A 3 30.57 83.48 29.52
CA PRO A 3 29.84 82.99 28.34
C PRO A 3 30.57 83.29 27.02
N SER A 4 31.49 84.27 27.04
CA SER A 4 32.28 84.68 25.88
C SER A 4 33.34 83.65 25.45
N ILE A 5 33.88 82.85 26.39
CA ILE A 5 34.93 81.85 26.12
C ILE A 5 34.36 80.60 25.43
N VAL A 6 33.17 80.16 25.84
CA VAL A 6 32.47 79.01 25.25
C VAL A 6 32.00 79.32 23.83
N GLN A 7 31.66 80.58 23.54
CA GLN A 7 31.24 81.01 22.21
C GLN A 7 32.41 81.12 21.22
N LYS A 8 33.63 81.40 21.70
CA LYS A 8 34.84 81.58 20.87
C LYS A 8 35.65 80.28 20.66
N TYR A 9 35.68 79.39 21.64
CA TYR A 9 36.49 78.16 21.60
C TYR A 9 35.67 76.86 21.68
N GLY A 10 34.34 76.97 21.79
CA GLY A 10 33.45 75.83 21.93
C GLY A 10 33.49 75.18 23.32
N PRO A 11 32.63 74.17 23.56
CA PRO A 11 32.68 73.40 24.79
C PRO A 11 34.00 72.62 24.88
N GLY A 12 34.56 72.50 26.08
CA GLY A 12 35.85 71.82 26.31
C GLY A 12 35.86 70.35 25.85
N MET A 13 37.05 69.80 25.60
CA MET A 13 37.24 68.43 25.06
C MET A 13 36.52 67.32 25.83
N SER A 14 36.29 67.48 27.13
CA SER A 14 35.53 66.57 27.97
C SER A 14 34.06 66.42 27.51
N PHE A 15 33.47 67.48 26.96
CA PHE A 15 32.11 67.45 26.42
C PHE A 15 32.00 66.52 25.21
N TYR A 16 32.95 66.62 24.28
CA TYR A 16 33.00 65.75 23.10
C TYR A 16 33.33 64.30 23.47
N LEU A 17 34.23 64.07 24.44
CA LEU A 17 34.54 62.75 24.98
C LEU A 17 33.36 62.08 25.70
N ALA A 18 32.57 62.85 26.45
CA ALA A 18 31.35 62.34 27.06
C ALA A 18 30.31 61.95 26.01
N LYS A 19 30.19 62.74 24.93
CA LYS A 19 29.27 62.46 23.82
C LYS A 19 29.67 61.22 23.04
N THR A 20 30.96 61.01 22.76
CA THR A 20 31.45 59.79 22.10
C THR A 20 31.28 58.56 22.99
N LYS A 21 31.63 58.63 24.28
CA LYS A 21 31.38 57.52 25.24
C LYS A 21 29.90 57.14 25.33
N ARG A 22 29.01 58.12 25.42
CA ARG A 22 27.57 57.88 25.44
C ARG A 22 27.07 57.23 24.16
N SER A 23 27.55 57.69 23.00
CA SER A 23 27.20 57.10 21.70
C SER A 23 27.70 55.65 21.54
N LEU A 24 28.88 55.34 22.08
CA LEU A 24 29.45 53.99 22.07
C LEU A 24 28.67 53.05 22.97
N SER A 25 28.31 53.49 24.19
CA SER A 25 27.46 52.73 25.11
C SER A 25 26.09 52.42 24.50
N GLN A 26 25.46 53.41 23.87
CA GLN A 26 24.14 53.27 23.26
C GLN A 26 24.16 52.34 22.03
N LYS A 27 25.24 52.37 21.23
CA LYS A 27 25.48 51.41 20.14
C LYS A 27 25.70 49.99 20.66
N MET A 28 26.43 49.84 21.75
CA MET A 28 26.69 48.53 22.36
C MET A 28 25.40 47.93 22.94
N GLU A 29 24.59 48.72 23.64
CA GLU A 29 23.28 48.31 24.16
C GLU A 29 22.31 47.92 23.05
N THR A 30 22.25 48.69 21.96
CA THR A 30 21.41 48.34 20.79
C THR A 30 21.89 47.08 20.09
N GLN A 31 23.21 46.86 19.99
CA GLN A 31 23.77 45.64 19.40
C GLN A 31 23.47 44.38 20.25
N VAL A 32 23.54 44.49 21.58
CA VAL A 32 23.17 43.40 22.48
C VAL A 32 21.66 43.10 22.39
N LEU A 33 20.82 44.13 22.36
CA LEU A 33 19.36 43.96 22.19
C LEU A 33 19.00 43.31 20.85
N LEU A 34 19.68 43.70 19.76
CA LEU A 34 19.52 43.06 18.46
C LEU A 34 19.94 41.58 18.51
N SER A 35 21.11 41.26 19.08
CA SER A 35 21.58 39.88 19.21
C SER A 35 20.65 39.00 20.06
N VAL A 36 20.08 39.53 21.15
CA VAL A 36 19.12 38.81 21.99
C VAL A 36 17.81 38.59 21.24
N ARG A 37 17.37 39.58 20.45
CA ARG A 37 16.19 39.46 19.59
C ARG A 37 16.41 38.42 18.49
N ASP A 38 17.55 38.45 17.83
CA ASP A 38 17.91 37.49 16.79
C ASP A 38 17.95 36.07 17.38
N TYR A 39 18.59 35.90 18.55
CA TYR A 39 18.58 34.63 19.28
C TYR A 39 17.17 34.17 19.66
N SER A 40 16.32 35.08 20.13
CA SER A 40 14.92 34.77 20.42
C SER A 40 14.15 34.33 19.16
N THR A 41 14.38 34.97 18.02
CA THR A 41 13.71 34.61 16.77
C THR A 41 14.19 33.27 16.22
N THR A 42 15.49 32.97 16.33
CA THR A 42 16.03 31.67 15.92
C THR A 42 15.54 30.56 16.84
N LEU A 43 15.44 30.80 18.15
CA LEU A 43 14.87 29.84 19.10
C LEU A 43 13.39 29.57 18.79
N GLN A 44 12.60 30.60 18.50
CA GLN A 44 11.21 30.43 18.08
C GLN A 44 11.09 29.66 16.76
N ALA A 45 11.94 29.96 15.77
CA ALA A 45 11.96 29.24 14.50
C ALA A 45 12.36 27.76 14.69
N LEU A 46 13.33 27.47 15.57
CA LEU A 46 13.71 26.11 15.94
C LEU A 46 12.56 25.38 16.63
N HIS A 47 11.84 26.05 17.52
CA HIS A 47 10.70 25.44 18.21
C HIS A 47 9.58 25.11 17.22
N ALA A 48 9.22 26.05 16.34
CA ALA A 48 8.23 25.83 15.29
C ALA A 48 8.65 24.69 14.33
N SER A 49 9.94 24.60 13.99
CA SER A 49 10.46 23.49 13.18
C SER A 49 10.38 22.16 13.92
N ASN A 50 10.60 22.13 15.23
CA ASN A 50 10.49 20.91 16.01
C ASN A 50 9.03 20.44 16.11
N ASP A 51 8.10 21.38 16.28
CA ASP A 51 6.67 21.11 16.29
C ASP A 51 6.19 20.52 14.94
N ASP A 52 6.64 21.09 13.80
CA ASP A 52 6.36 20.55 12.45
C ASP A 52 6.97 19.16 12.24
N LEU A 53 8.19 18.91 12.73
CA LEU A 53 8.80 17.58 12.69
C LEU A 53 8.00 16.57 13.53
N GLN A 54 7.53 16.96 14.71
CA GLN A 54 6.71 16.11 15.56
C GLN A 54 5.36 15.78 14.90
N GLU A 55 4.73 16.76 14.24
CA GLU A 55 3.51 16.52 13.46
C GLU A 55 3.78 15.53 12.31
N LYS A 56 4.83 15.76 11.52
CA LYS A 56 5.24 14.85 10.43
C LYS A 56 5.55 13.44 10.93
N MET A 57 6.23 13.31 12.06
CA MET A 57 6.53 12.03 12.70
C MET A 57 5.24 11.31 13.11
N SER A 58 4.27 12.04 13.68
CA SER A 58 2.97 11.47 14.07
C SER A 58 2.17 10.98 12.86
N LYS A 59 2.22 11.73 11.75
CA LYS A 59 1.58 11.39 10.47
C LYS A 59 2.26 10.20 9.80
N LEU A 60 3.59 10.12 9.83
CA LEU A 60 4.33 8.95 9.36
C LEU A 60 3.94 7.72 10.17
N ARG A 61 3.87 7.83 11.50
CA ARG A 61 3.48 6.72 12.38
C ARG A 61 2.06 6.23 12.09
N SER A 62 1.09 7.12 11.90
CA SER A 62 -0.28 6.73 11.56
C SER A 62 -0.37 6.08 10.17
N ASN A 63 0.38 6.60 9.19
CA ASN A 63 0.48 6.01 7.87
C ASN A 63 1.11 4.62 7.90
N THR A 64 2.18 4.42 8.67
CA THR A 64 2.82 3.11 8.84
C THR A 64 1.85 2.10 9.44
N LEU A 65 1.12 2.47 10.49
CA LEU A 65 0.10 1.59 11.09
C LEU A 65 -1.01 1.24 10.09
N ARG A 66 -1.44 2.20 9.26
CA ARG A 66 -2.44 1.95 8.20
C ARG A 66 -1.90 0.99 7.16
N LEU A 67 -0.66 1.17 6.72
CA LEU A 67 0.01 0.28 5.77
C LEU A 67 0.14 -1.15 6.32
N GLU A 68 0.49 -1.31 7.60
CA GLU A 68 0.53 -2.63 8.24
C GLU A 68 -0.84 -3.30 8.23
N LEU A 69 -1.91 -2.57 8.56
CA LEU A 69 -3.28 -3.09 8.50
C LEU A 69 -3.68 -3.51 7.07
N ASP A 70 -3.32 -2.71 6.08
CA ASP A 70 -3.62 -3.01 4.67
C ASP A 70 -2.81 -4.21 4.17
N LEU A 71 -1.55 -4.36 4.58
CA LEU A 71 -0.75 -5.56 4.31
C LEU A 71 -1.37 -6.81 4.96
N MET A 72 -1.85 -6.70 6.21
CA MET A 72 -2.53 -7.82 6.87
C MET A 72 -3.83 -8.21 6.16
N LYS A 73 -4.63 -7.24 5.68
CA LYS A 73 -5.83 -7.50 4.88
C LYS A 73 -5.48 -8.18 3.56
N LEU A 74 -4.48 -7.67 2.84
CA LEU A 74 -4.03 -8.24 1.58
C LEU A 74 -3.52 -9.66 1.78
N GLN A 75 -2.73 -9.92 2.83
CA GLN A 75 -2.25 -11.25 3.15
C GLN A 75 -3.40 -12.21 3.48
N ARG A 76 -4.43 -11.74 4.20
CA ARG A 76 -5.63 -12.55 4.47
C ARG A 76 -6.38 -12.87 3.19
N GLN A 77 -6.57 -11.88 2.31
CA GLN A 77 -7.20 -12.08 1.00
C GLN A 77 -6.39 -13.04 0.14
N ALA A 78 -5.07 -12.88 0.03
CA ALA A 78 -4.22 -13.78 -0.73
C ALA A 78 -4.30 -15.23 -0.21
N LYS A 79 -4.39 -15.41 1.12
CA LYS A 79 -4.61 -16.72 1.73
C LYS A 79 -5.99 -17.29 1.37
N SER A 80 -7.07 -16.50 1.47
CA SER A 80 -8.42 -16.96 1.12
C SER A 80 -8.56 -17.26 -0.38
N PHE A 81 -7.97 -16.44 -1.26
CA PHE A 81 -7.91 -16.71 -2.69
C PHE A 81 -7.22 -18.04 -2.99
N ARG A 82 -6.13 -18.36 -2.29
CA ARG A 82 -5.39 -19.61 -2.48
C ARG A 82 -6.18 -20.85 -2.03
N THR A 83 -6.95 -20.77 -0.95
CA THR A 83 -7.65 -21.93 -0.39
C THR A 83 -9.07 -22.09 -0.93
N GLU A 84 -9.82 -21.00 -1.03
CA GLU A 84 -11.25 -21.04 -1.37
C GLU A 84 -11.46 -20.86 -2.86
N CYS A 85 -10.88 -19.80 -3.45
CA CYS A 85 -11.11 -19.52 -4.87
C CYS A 85 -10.33 -20.47 -5.78
N LEU A 86 -9.06 -20.78 -5.50
CA LEU A 86 -8.29 -21.65 -6.39
C LEU A 86 -8.95 -23.03 -6.56
N GLY A 87 -9.47 -23.61 -5.47
CA GLY A 87 -10.16 -24.90 -5.50
C GLY A 87 -11.44 -24.86 -6.33
N THR A 88 -12.30 -23.85 -6.13
CA THR A 88 -13.54 -23.70 -6.91
C THR A 88 -13.26 -23.41 -8.38
N TRP A 89 -12.32 -22.51 -8.68
CA TRP A 89 -11.93 -22.21 -10.05
C TRP A 89 -11.30 -23.41 -10.76
N GLN A 90 -10.48 -24.20 -10.06
CA GLN A 90 -9.93 -25.43 -10.63
C GLN A 90 -11.04 -26.46 -10.91
N ALA A 91 -12.00 -26.63 -10.00
CA ALA A 91 -13.16 -27.48 -10.21
C ALA A 91 -14.02 -27.00 -11.41
N ASP A 92 -14.28 -25.70 -11.53
CA ASP A 92 -15.08 -25.12 -12.62
C ASP A 92 -14.39 -25.29 -13.98
N VAL A 93 -13.09 -25.03 -14.06
CA VAL A 93 -12.30 -25.21 -15.30
C VAL A 93 -12.27 -26.67 -15.71
N LEU A 94 -12.09 -27.60 -14.76
CA LEU A 94 -12.12 -29.03 -15.06
C LEU A 94 -13.52 -29.49 -15.47
N THR A 95 -14.58 -29.02 -14.81
CA THR A 95 -15.98 -29.29 -15.18
C THR A 95 -16.24 -28.84 -16.60
N ARG A 96 -15.84 -27.60 -16.93
CA ARG A 96 -16.00 -27.05 -18.28
C ARG A 96 -15.19 -27.81 -19.32
N LEU A 97 -13.99 -28.26 -18.97
CA LEU A 97 -13.18 -29.09 -19.85
C LEU A 97 -13.88 -30.42 -20.16
N ILE A 98 -14.49 -31.06 -19.15
CA ILE A 98 -15.26 -32.29 -19.33
C ILE A 98 -16.46 -32.02 -20.27
N GLU A 99 -17.22 -30.95 -20.04
CA GLU A 99 -18.35 -30.57 -20.91
C GLU A 99 -17.91 -30.40 -22.37
N VAL A 100 -16.85 -29.63 -22.62
CA VAL A 100 -16.32 -29.37 -23.96
C VAL A 100 -15.84 -30.67 -24.64
N VAL A 101 -15.23 -31.59 -23.89
CA VAL A 101 -14.83 -32.90 -24.42
C VAL A 101 -16.05 -33.71 -24.84
N TYR A 102 -17.09 -33.77 -24.02
CA TYR A 102 -18.31 -34.52 -24.33
C TYR A 102 -19.12 -33.88 -25.46
N GLU A 103 -19.18 -32.54 -25.54
CA GLU A 103 -19.81 -31.80 -26.65
C GLU A 103 -19.16 -32.13 -27.99
N ARG A 104 -17.83 -32.04 -28.05
CA ARG A 104 -17.09 -32.21 -29.30
C ARG A 104 -17.10 -33.65 -29.81
N HIS A 105 -17.10 -34.62 -28.91
CA HIS A 105 -17.21 -36.05 -29.24
C HIS A 105 -18.66 -36.53 -29.40
N ARG A 106 -19.66 -35.66 -29.21
CA ARG A 106 -21.10 -35.99 -29.20
C ARG A 106 -21.41 -37.16 -28.25
N TRP A 107 -20.65 -37.27 -27.16
CA TRP A 107 -20.84 -38.31 -26.16
C TRP A 107 -22.02 -37.96 -25.26
N LYS A 108 -22.78 -38.99 -24.88
CA LYS A 108 -23.85 -38.82 -23.87
C LYS A 108 -23.21 -38.78 -22.49
N MET A 109 -23.43 -37.68 -21.79
CA MET A 109 -23.01 -37.51 -20.39
C MET A 109 -23.71 -38.56 -19.50
N PRO A 110 -23.01 -39.12 -18.49
CA PRO A 110 -23.64 -39.95 -17.47
C PRO A 110 -24.76 -39.14 -16.78
N GLY A 111 -25.95 -39.72 -16.64
CA GLY A 111 -27.09 -39.05 -15.98
C GLY A 111 -28.11 -38.35 -16.90
N ARG A 112 -28.07 -38.57 -18.23
CA ARG A 112 -28.95 -37.91 -19.22
C ARG A 112 -28.86 -36.38 -19.21
N LEU A 113 -27.72 -35.83 -18.79
CA LEU A 113 -27.48 -34.40 -18.87
C LEU A 113 -27.12 -34.02 -20.30
N THR A 114 -27.86 -33.08 -20.87
CA THR A 114 -27.48 -32.47 -22.15
C THR A 114 -26.27 -31.57 -21.88
N PRO A 115 -25.19 -31.65 -22.66
CA PRO A 115 -24.08 -30.71 -22.50
C PRO A 115 -24.58 -29.27 -22.67
N GLY A 116 -24.35 -28.41 -21.68
CA GLY A 116 -24.86 -27.04 -21.63
C GLY A 116 -26.23 -26.85 -20.96
N GLY A 117 -26.88 -27.91 -20.49
CA GLY A 117 -28.08 -27.80 -19.64
C GLY A 117 -27.70 -27.80 -18.17
N TYR A 118 -27.90 -26.68 -17.47
CA TYR A 118 -27.74 -26.61 -16.01
C TYR A 118 -28.71 -27.62 -15.35
N PRO A 119 -28.20 -28.65 -14.65
CA PRO A 119 -29.08 -29.63 -14.01
C PRO A 119 -29.69 -29.04 -12.74
N THR A 120 -31.00 -29.18 -12.59
CA THR A 120 -31.73 -28.97 -11.33
C THR A 120 -31.58 -30.20 -10.43
N GLY A 121 -30.34 -30.58 -10.08
CA GLY A 121 -30.03 -31.75 -9.26
C GLY A 121 -29.11 -31.40 -8.09
N ASP A 122 -29.14 -32.23 -7.03
CA ASP A 122 -28.31 -32.05 -5.82
C ASP A 122 -26.82 -31.98 -6.19
N ARG A 123 -26.12 -30.97 -5.66
CA ARG A 123 -24.71 -30.66 -5.98
C ARG A 123 -23.78 -31.87 -5.88
N ASP A 124 -24.01 -32.72 -4.89
CA ASP A 124 -23.20 -33.92 -4.63
C ASP A 124 -23.43 -35.01 -5.70
N THR A 125 -24.65 -35.10 -6.22
CA THR A 125 -24.97 -36.00 -7.34
C THR A 125 -24.33 -35.54 -8.64
N LEU A 126 -24.18 -34.24 -8.85
CA LEU A 126 -23.48 -33.69 -10.01
C LEU A 126 -21.96 -33.89 -9.89
N SER A 127 -21.39 -33.62 -8.72
CA SER A 127 -19.97 -33.85 -8.41
C SER A 127 -19.56 -35.30 -8.74
N THR A 128 -20.36 -36.28 -8.30
CA THR A 128 -20.13 -37.71 -8.58
C THR A 128 -20.34 -38.09 -10.07
N LEU A 129 -21.28 -37.47 -10.77
CA LEU A 129 -21.47 -37.72 -12.22
C LEU A 129 -20.31 -37.17 -13.05
N TYR A 130 -19.81 -35.98 -12.73
CA TYR A 130 -18.64 -35.39 -13.39
C TYR A 130 -17.37 -36.18 -13.09
N ALA A 131 -17.18 -36.68 -11.86
CA ALA A 131 -16.11 -37.61 -11.49
C ALA A 131 -16.09 -38.88 -12.36
N VAL A 132 -17.26 -39.50 -12.56
CA VAL A 132 -17.39 -40.68 -13.43
C VAL A 132 -17.15 -40.33 -14.89
N ALA A 133 -17.61 -39.15 -15.35
CA ALA A 133 -17.38 -38.66 -16.71
C ALA A 133 -15.90 -38.39 -16.99
N ALA A 134 -15.19 -37.80 -16.02
CA ALA A 134 -13.75 -37.54 -16.06
C ALA A 134 -12.95 -38.84 -16.21
N ARG A 135 -13.27 -39.85 -15.38
CA ARG A 135 -12.61 -41.17 -15.44
C ARG A 135 -12.80 -41.91 -16.76
N LYS A 136 -13.88 -41.63 -17.50
CA LYS A 136 -14.15 -42.22 -18.83
C LYS A 136 -13.33 -41.57 -19.96
N ILE A 137 -12.81 -40.36 -19.77
CA ILE A 137 -12.00 -39.67 -20.77
C ILE A 137 -10.61 -40.32 -20.80
N LYS A 138 -10.18 -40.81 -21.97
CA LYS A 138 -8.86 -41.42 -22.14
C LYS A 138 -7.82 -40.35 -22.48
N LYS A 139 -6.56 -40.58 -22.06
CA LYS A 139 -5.39 -39.76 -22.41
C LYS A 139 -5.26 -39.54 -23.93
N GLU A 140 -5.51 -40.60 -24.70
CA GLU A 140 -5.48 -40.55 -26.17
C GLU A 140 -6.55 -39.62 -26.74
N THR A 141 -7.73 -39.53 -26.11
CA THR A 141 -8.80 -38.63 -26.55
C THR A 141 -8.35 -37.18 -26.41
N LEU A 142 -7.81 -36.80 -25.25
CA LEU A 142 -7.31 -35.43 -25.02
C LEU A 142 -6.14 -35.06 -25.94
N LYS A 143 -5.18 -35.98 -26.11
CA LYS A 143 -4.02 -35.75 -26.96
C LYS A 143 -4.36 -35.68 -28.45
N ARG A 144 -5.19 -36.60 -28.97
CA ARG A 144 -5.51 -36.69 -30.41
C ARG A 144 -6.56 -35.68 -30.85
N SER A 145 -7.56 -35.40 -30.02
CA SER A 145 -8.67 -34.52 -30.42
C SER A 145 -8.50 -33.06 -29.99
N PHE A 146 -7.80 -32.80 -28.88
CA PHE A 146 -7.61 -31.44 -28.36
C PHE A 146 -6.15 -30.97 -28.36
N GLY A 147 -5.18 -31.84 -28.69
CA GLY A 147 -3.75 -31.49 -28.64
C GLY A 147 -3.25 -31.17 -27.23
N LEU A 148 -4.02 -31.54 -26.18
CA LEU A 148 -3.72 -31.16 -24.81
C LEU A 148 -2.56 -32.02 -24.25
N PRO A 149 -1.62 -31.41 -23.51
CA PRO A 149 -0.54 -32.14 -22.89
C PRO A 149 -1.05 -33.05 -21.75
N VAL A 150 -0.21 -34.03 -21.39
CA VAL A 150 -0.53 -35.09 -20.42
C VAL A 150 -0.93 -34.55 -19.05
N GLN A 151 -0.42 -33.38 -18.67
CA GLN A 151 -0.73 -32.71 -17.40
C GLN A 151 -2.22 -32.45 -17.20
N TYR A 152 -2.98 -32.15 -18.27
CA TYR A 152 -4.43 -31.95 -18.17
C TYR A 152 -5.19 -33.26 -17.94
N TYR A 153 -4.66 -34.39 -18.43
CA TYR A 153 -5.23 -35.70 -18.13
C TYR A 153 -5.00 -36.08 -16.66
N GLU A 154 -3.80 -35.85 -16.15
CA GLU A 154 -3.49 -36.07 -14.73
C GLU A 154 -4.32 -35.16 -13.82
N ALA A 155 -4.53 -33.90 -14.20
CA ALA A 155 -5.42 -32.99 -13.49
C ALA A 155 -6.89 -33.45 -13.51
N LEU A 156 -7.36 -34.02 -14.63
CA LEU A 156 -8.71 -34.55 -14.76
C LEU A 156 -8.92 -35.81 -13.91
N GLN A 157 -7.88 -36.63 -13.73
CA GLN A 157 -7.93 -37.80 -12.84
C GLN A 157 -7.99 -37.40 -11.36
N LYS A 158 -7.45 -36.23 -11.00
CA LYS A 158 -7.51 -35.66 -9.65
C LYS A 158 -8.76 -34.82 -9.40
N TYR A 159 -9.74 -34.86 -10.30
CA TYR A 159 -10.99 -34.12 -10.15
C TYR A 159 -11.72 -34.47 -8.84
N ASP A 160 -11.69 -35.74 -8.43
CA ASP A 160 -12.29 -36.24 -7.18
C ASP A 160 -11.62 -35.65 -5.91
N GLU A 161 -10.40 -35.11 -6.02
CA GLU A 161 -9.68 -34.44 -4.91
C GLU A 161 -10.01 -32.94 -4.81
N VAL A 162 -10.53 -32.36 -5.89
CA VAL A 162 -10.73 -30.90 -6.04
C VAL A 162 -12.20 -30.52 -6.01
N SER A 163 -13.08 -31.43 -6.42
CA SER A 163 -14.53 -31.24 -6.35
C SER A 163 -15.02 -31.55 -4.93
N PRO A 164 -15.67 -30.59 -4.23
CA PRO A 164 -16.31 -30.86 -2.95
C PRO A 164 -17.52 -31.79 -3.08
#